data_AF-A0A125W8X9-F1
#
_entry.id   AF-A0A125W8X9-F1
#
_cell.length_a   1.000
_cell.length_b   1.000
_cell.length_c   1.000
_cell.angle_alpha   90.00
_cell.angle_beta   90.00
_cell.angle_gamma   90.00
#
_symmetry.space_group_name_H-M   'P 1'
#
loop_
_entity.id
_entity.type
_entity.pdbx_description
1 polymer ?
#
loop_
_entity_poly.entity_id
_entity_poly.type
_entity_poly.pdbx_seq_one_letter_code
_entity_poly.pdbx_strand_id
1 'polypeptide(L)' 'MKTYDYRGSVIKEGNKTTSIAYVQCACGCLASRMSSNSDKYKCSWCKRTYMLGKEIYR' A
#
# COMPACT_ATOMS: atom_id res chain seq x y z
N MET A 1 6.32 -5.50 -3.82
CA MET A 1 6.17 -4.06 -3.46
C MET A 1 6.14 -3.95 -1.95
N LYS A 2 6.99 -3.13 -1.32
CA LYS A 2 6.92 -2.96 0.14
C LYS A 2 5.65 -2.23 0.56
N THR A 3 5.05 -2.67 1.65
CA THR A 3 3.85 -2.11 2.25
C THR A 3 4.19 -1.61 3.65
N TYR A 4 3.46 -0.60 4.12
CA TYR A 4 3.74 0.07 5.38
C TYR A 4 2.48 0.31 6.18
N ASP A 5 2.60 0.27 7.51
CA ASP A 5 1.53 0.64 8.42
C ASP A 5 1.41 2.16 8.58
N TYR A 6 0.45 2.62 9.40
CA TYR A 6 0.25 4.06 9.67
C TYR A 6 1.43 4.73 10.38
N ARG A 7 2.34 3.96 10.98
CA ARG A 7 3.57 4.45 11.63
C ARG A 7 4.75 4.50 10.65
N GLY A 8 4.57 4.08 9.40
CA GLY A 8 5.62 4.00 8.39
C GLY A 8 6.54 2.79 8.56
N SER A 9 6.15 1.80 9.37
CA SER A 9 6.92 0.56 9.55
C SER A 9 6.62 -0.41 8.42
N VAL A 10 7.65 -1.10 7.92
CA VAL A 10 7.49 -2.11 6.86
C VAL A 10 6.67 -3.29 7.39
N ILE A 11 5.58 -3.62 6.69
CA ILE A 11 4.79 -4.81 6.97
C ILE A 11 5.46 -5.98 6.25
N LYS A 12 5.79 -7.04 7.00
CA LYS A 12 6.37 -8.26 6.44
C LYS A 12 5.29 -9.06 5.70
N GLU A 13 5.64 -9.63 4.55
CA GLU A 13 4.76 -10.54 3.82
C GLU A 13 4.34 -11.73 4.72
N GLY A 14 3.06 -12.09 4.70
CA GLY A 14 2.47 -13.12 5.57
C GLY A 14 1.70 -12.60 6.78
N ASN A 15 1.86 -11.33 7.16
CA ASN A 15 1.07 -10.74 8.25
C ASN A 15 -0.30 -10.26 7.74
N LYS A 16 -1.23 -11.21 7.54
CA LYS A 16 -2.55 -11.00 6.93
C LYS A 16 -3.46 -10.02 7.71
N THR A 17 -3.16 -9.74 8.97
CA THR A 17 -4.02 -8.94 9.86
C THR A 17 -3.62 -7.46 9.89
N THR A 18 -2.49 -7.07 9.28
CA THR A 18 -2.00 -5.69 9.40
C THR A 18 -2.61 -4.77 8.34
N SER A 19 -3.25 -3.69 8.78
CA SER A 19 -3.83 -2.67 7.89
C SER A 19 -2.73 -1.91 7.13
N ILE A 20 -2.64 -2.12 5.81
CA ILE A 20 -1.68 -1.43 4.94
C ILE A 20 -2.10 0.03 4.71
N ALA A 21 -1.37 0.99 5.25
CA ALA A 21 -1.65 2.40 5.07
C ALA A 21 -0.98 2.96 3.80
N TYR A 22 0.24 2.49 3.51
CA TYR A 22 1.05 2.98 2.40
C TYR A 22 1.71 1.86 1.60
N VAL A 23 2.07 2.19 0.35
CA VAL A 23 2.88 1.34 -0.51
C VAL A 23 4.08 2.10 -1.06
N GLN A 24 5.19 1.40 -1.28
CA GLN A 24 6.39 2.00 -1.85
C GLN A 24 6.12 2.47 -3.28
N CYS A 25 6.26 3.77 -3.52
CA CYS A 25 6.22 4.32 -4.86
C CYS A 25 7.59 4.23 -5.52
N ALA A 26 7.61 4.03 -6.84
CA ALA A 26 8.82 4.00 -7.64
C ALA A 26 9.60 5.34 -7.65
N CYS A 27 8.95 6.45 -7.28
CA CYS A 27 9.63 7.73 -7.10
C CYS A 27 10.34 7.89 -5.74
N GLY A 28 10.34 6.85 -4.90
CA GLY A 28 10.94 6.87 -3.56
C GLY A 28 10.00 7.33 -2.44
N CYS A 29 8.87 7.99 -2.77
CA CYS A 29 7.86 8.38 -1.79
C CYS A 29 6.95 7.21 -1.35
N LEU A 30 6.12 7.47 -0.35
CA LEU A 30 5.01 6.59 0.05
C LEU A 30 3.73 7.00 -0.69
N ALA A 31 3.06 6.04 -1.32
CA ALA A 31 1.73 6.22 -1.88
C ALA A 31 0.68 5.83 -0.83
N SER A 32 -0.26 6.73 -0.54
CA SER A 32 -1.30 6.54 0.48
C SER A 32 -2.55 5.93 -0.11
N ARG A 33 -3.32 5.23 0.71
CA ARG A 33 -4.62 4.67 0.31
C ARG A 33 -5.58 5.78 -0.13
N MET A 34 -6.32 5.57 -1.21
CA MET A 34 -7.27 6.58 -1.73
C MET A 34 -8.55 6.71 -0.87
N SER A 35 -8.99 5.62 -0.25
CA SER A 35 -10.09 5.61 0.73
C SER A 35 -9.92 4.45 1.71
N SER A 36 -10.58 4.50 2.86
CA SER A 36 -10.38 3.54 3.96
C SER A 36 -10.49 2.07 3.54
N ASN A 37 -11.37 1.75 2.58
CA ASN A 37 -11.65 0.39 2.14
C ASN A 37 -11.12 0.08 0.73
N SER A 38 -10.29 0.96 0.17
CA SER A 38 -9.75 0.76 -1.18
C SER A 38 -8.43 0.00 -1.17
N ASP A 39 -8.30 -0.94 -2.10
CA ASP A 39 -7.02 -1.54 -2.44
C ASP A 39 -6.19 -0.64 -3.40
N LYS A 40 -6.65 0.59 -3.68
CA LYS A 40 -5.97 1.59 -4.51
C LYS A 40 -5.20 2.60 -3.67
N TYR A 41 -3.98 2.89 -4.11
CA TYR A 41 -3.05 3.81 -3.47
C TYR A 41 -2.55 4.83 -4.48
N LYS A 42 -2.43 6.10 -4.08
CA LYS A 42 -1.95 7.19 -4.94
C LYS A 42 -0.73 7.85 -4.33
N CYS A 43 0.31 8.05 -5.13
CA CYS A 43 1.42 8.91 -4.74
C CYS A 43 1.03 10.37 -4.92
N SER A 44 1.09 11.16 -3.84
CA SER A 44 0.81 12.60 -3.92
C SER A 44 1.85 13.37 -4.74
N TRP A 45 3.07 12.84 -4.86
CA TRP A 45 4.16 13.47 -5.60
C TRP A 45 4.07 13.21 -7.10
N CYS A 46 4.34 11.98 -7.55
CA CYS A 46 4.37 11.63 -8.98
C CYS A 46 3.01 11.22 -9.56
N LYS A 47 1.94 11.26 -8.76
CA LYS A 47 0.54 10.94 -9.15
C LYS A 47 0.28 9.51 -9.60
N ARG A 48 1.29 8.61 -9.57
CA ARG A 48 1.12 7.18 -9.88
C ARG A 48 0.13 6.52 -8.93
N THR A 49 -0.63 5.59 -9.48
CA THR A 49 -1.61 4.77 -8.76
C THR A 49 -1.14 3.33 -8.71
N TYR A 50 -1.31 2.69 -7.55
CA TYR A 50 -1.01 1.29 -7.30
C TYR A 50 -2.28 0.58 -6.87
N MET A 51 -2.42 -0.69 -7.25
CA MET A 51 -3.51 -1.54 -6.77
C MET A 51 -2.89 -2.78 -6.13
N LEU A 52 -3.23 -3.03 -4.87
CA LEU A 52 -2.91 -4.30 -4.24
C LEU A 52 -3.93 -5.31 -4.75
N GLY A 53 -3.50 -6.21 -5.63
CA GLY A 53 -4.33 -7.34 -6.03
C GLY A 53 -4.63 -8.18 -4.80
N LYS A 54 -5.91 -8.35 -4.46
CA LYS A 54 -6.32 -9.49 -3.65
C LYS A 54 -6.08 -10.71 -4.53
N GLU A 55 -5.02 -11.48 -4.27
CA GLU A 55 -5.02 -12.87 -4.70
C GLU A 55 -6.23 -13.52 -4.03
N ILE A 56 -7.28 -13.69 -4.83
CA ILE A 56 -8.39 -14.57 -4.48
C ILE A 56 -7.77 -15.97 -4.55
N TYR A 57 -7.28 -16.48 -3.41
CA TYR A 57 -7.02 -17.90 -3.27
C TYR A 57 -8.37 -18.60 -3.51
N ARG A 58 -8.47 -19.24 -4.67
CA ARG A 58 -9.59 -20.05 -5.11
C ARG A 58 -9.43 -21.47 -4.58
#